data_AF-A0A820PAN3-F1
#
_entry.id   AF-A0A820PAN3-F1
#
_cell.length_a   1.000
_cell.length_b   1.000
_cell.length_c   1.000
_cell.angle_alpha   90.00
_cell.angle_beta   90.00
_cell.angle_gamma   90.00
#
_symmetry.space_group_name_H-M   'P 1'
#
loop_
_entity.id
_entity.type
_entity.pdbx_description
1 polymer ?
#
loop_
_entity_poly.entity_id
_entity_poly.type
_entity_poly.pdbx_seq_one_letter_code
_entity_poly.pdbx_strand_id
1 'polypeptide(L)'
;TKEWFTQEIADIVDKKAEAYVQWQRHRGMVEENKYRDHYRTLAKMVKNKVEARQREYWQEISVDIENAVKDHDPATAFQIIRRLRGNGMNTEHIAIHDKDGNILTNSEDRLHRWREYFDEMFNVNTVVDERIL
;
A
#
# COMPACT_ATOMS: atom_id res chain seq x y z
N THR A 1 6.17 5.92 1.57
CA THR A 1 7.04 6.37 0.46
C THR A 1 6.57 5.70 -0.82
N LYS A 2 6.54 6.40 -1.97
CA LYS A 2 6.07 5.80 -3.24
C LYS A 2 7.16 4.85 -3.76
N GLU A 3 6.94 3.54 -3.64
CA GLU A 3 7.95 2.50 -3.95
C GLU A 3 8.42 2.51 -5.41
N TRP A 4 7.59 2.98 -6.35
CA TRP A 4 7.95 3.07 -7.77
C TRP A 4 8.86 4.26 -8.12
N PHE A 5 9.10 5.21 -7.22
CA PHE A 5 9.86 6.42 -7.53
C PHE A 5 11.38 6.16 -7.44
N THR A 6 12.04 6.09 -8.60
CA THR A 6 13.48 5.79 -8.72
C THR A 6 14.33 7.05 -8.78
N GLN A 7 15.63 6.92 -8.51
CA GLN A 7 16.60 8.02 -8.64
C GLN A 7 16.64 8.58 -10.07
N GLU A 8 16.54 7.72 -11.09
CA GLU A 8 16.48 8.16 -12.49
C GLU A 8 15.30 9.11 -12.75
N ILE A 9 14.12 8.81 -12.19
CA ILE A 9 12.95 9.70 -12.32
C ILE A 9 13.20 11.01 -11.57
N ALA A 10 13.82 10.96 -10.39
CA ALA A 10 14.19 12.16 -9.63
C ALA A 10 15.12 13.07 -10.46
N ASP A 11 16.17 12.52 -11.05
CA ASP A 11 17.14 13.28 -11.85
C ASP A 11 16.49 13.98 -13.05
N ILE A 12 15.53 13.34 -13.72
CA ILE A 12 14.82 13.94 -14.87
C ILE A 12 13.82 15.01 -14.38
N VAL A 13 13.21 14.82 -13.21
CA VAL A 13 12.34 15.82 -12.57
C VAL A 13 13.14 17.07 -12.20
N ASP A 14 14.35 16.91 -11.67
CA ASP A 14 15.24 18.02 -11.32
C ASP A 14 15.67 18.79 -12.57
N LYS A 15 16.10 18.09 -13.62
CA LYS A 15 16.39 18.70 -14.94
C LYS A 15 15.18 19.46 -15.49
N LYS A 16 13.97 18.92 -15.34
CA LYS A 16 12.73 19.60 -15.74
C LYS A 16 12.52 20.89 -14.93
N ALA A 17 12.77 20.86 -13.62
CA ALA A 17 12.66 22.02 -12.76
C ALA A 17 13.67 23.11 -13.13
N GLU A 18 14.92 22.74 -13.38
CA GLU A 18 15.96 23.65 -13.88
C GLU A 18 15.55 24.29 -15.21
N ALA A 19 15.07 23.49 -16.17
CA ALA A 19 14.59 23.98 -17.46
C ALA A 19 13.39 24.94 -17.33
N TYR A 20 12.51 24.70 -16.35
CA TYR A 20 11.43 25.63 -16.04
C TYR A 20 11.95 26.98 -15.57
N VAL A 21 12.91 26.99 -14.65
CA VAL A 21 13.55 28.22 -14.16
C VAL A 21 14.23 28.96 -15.32
N GLN A 22 14.93 28.25 -16.20
CA GLN A 22 15.55 28.86 -17.37
C GLN A 22 14.53 29.48 -18.32
N TRP A 23 13.40 28.81 -18.58
CA TRP A 23 12.32 29.39 -19.38
C TRP A 23 11.73 30.64 -18.73
N GLN A 24 11.48 30.65 -17.42
CA GLN A 24 10.98 31.83 -16.73
C GLN A 24 11.93 33.03 -16.81
N ARG A 25 13.25 32.79 -16.77
CA ARG A 25 14.27 33.85 -16.89
C ARG A 25 14.37 34.48 -18.28
N HIS A 26 14.02 33.74 -19.34
CA HIS A 26 14.13 34.20 -20.73
C HIS A 26 12.77 34.57 -21.35
N ARG A 27 11.76 34.79 -20.51
CA ARG A 27 10.41 35.14 -20.96
C ARG A 27 10.40 36.52 -21.64
N GLY A 28 9.81 36.62 -22.84
CA GLY A 28 9.80 37.85 -23.63
C GLY A 28 11.09 38.12 -24.42
N MET A 29 12.11 37.26 -24.33
CA MET A 29 13.31 37.32 -25.17
C MET A 29 13.08 36.61 -26.51
N VAL A 30 13.90 36.91 -27.51
CA VAL A 30 13.84 36.26 -28.85
C VAL A 30 14.00 34.74 -28.73
N GLU A 31 14.81 34.30 -27.78
CA GLU A 31 15.13 32.90 -27.52
C GLU A 31 14.11 32.17 -26.62
N GLU A 32 13.02 32.82 -26.17
CA GLU A 32 12.03 32.20 -25.26
C GLU A 32 11.55 30.83 -25.78
N ASN A 33 11.26 30.76 -27.09
CA ASN A 33 10.78 29.54 -27.73
C ASN A 33 11.71 28.35 -27.49
N LYS A 34 13.03 28.56 -27.56
CA LYS A 34 14.04 27.52 -27.34
C LYS A 34 13.96 26.95 -25.93
N TYR A 35 13.89 27.82 -24.91
CA TYR A 35 13.81 27.39 -23.51
C TYR A 35 12.46 26.75 -23.19
N ARG A 36 11.38 27.27 -23.76
CA ARG A 36 10.03 26.70 -23.62
C ARG A 36 9.96 25.29 -24.21
N ASP A 37 10.53 25.08 -25.40
CA ASP A 37 10.52 23.78 -26.08
C ASP A 37 11.43 22.76 -25.39
N HIS A 38 12.55 23.21 -24.80
CA HIS A 38 13.38 22.38 -23.94
C HIS A 38 12.62 21.90 -22.69
N TYR A 39 11.95 22.83 -21.98
CA TYR A 39 11.10 22.47 -20.84
C TYR A 39 9.99 21.48 -21.23
N ARG A 40 9.30 21.72 -22.36
CA ARG A 40 8.23 20.83 -22.86
C ARG A 40 8.75 19.43 -23.17
N THR A 41 9.94 19.32 -23.76
CA THR A 41 10.59 18.04 -24.05
C THR A 41 10.86 17.26 -22.77
N LEU A 42 11.44 17.92 -21.76
CA LEU A 42 11.70 17.30 -20.46
C LEU A 42 10.41 16.94 -19.73
N ALA A 43 9.39 17.80 -19.78
CA ALA A 43 8.09 17.50 -19.18
C ALA A 43 7.43 16.25 -19.79
N LYS A 44 7.51 16.10 -21.12
CA LYS A 44 7.05 14.89 -21.82
C LYS A 44 7.86 13.66 -21.43
N MET A 45 9.18 13.80 -21.31
CA MET A 45 10.07 12.72 -20.90
C MET A 45 9.75 12.23 -19.49
N VAL A 46 9.60 13.15 -18.52
CA VAL A 46 9.18 12.83 -17.14
C VAL A 46 7.86 12.06 -17.16
N LYS A 47 6.84 12.57 -17.87
CA LYS A 47 5.52 11.92 -17.96
C LYS A 47 5.66 10.48 -18.44
N ASN A 48 6.35 10.27 -19.56
CA ASN A 48 6.51 8.94 -20.15
C ASN A 48 7.28 7.98 -19.24
N LYS A 49 8.35 8.44 -18.59
CA LYS A 49 9.16 7.64 -17.66
C LYS A 49 8.39 7.25 -16.40
N VAL A 50 7.64 8.20 -15.83
CA VAL A 50 6.78 7.95 -14.66
C VAL A 50 5.70 6.93 -15.00
N GLU A 51 5.00 7.10 -16.12
CA GLU A 51 3.96 6.17 -16.54
C GLU A 51 4.51 4.77 -16.84
N ALA A 52 5.69 4.67 -17.46
CA ALA A 52 6.34 3.39 -17.71
C ALA A 52 6.70 2.67 -16.40
N ARG A 53 7.38 3.37 -15.49
CA ARG A 53 7.78 2.79 -14.20
C ARG A 53 6.60 2.41 -13.33
N GLN A 54 5.51 3.17 -13.36
CA GLN A 54 4.27 2.81 -12.68
C GLN A 54 3.68 1.50 -13.22
N ARG A 55 3.65 1.33 -14.55
CA ARG A 55 3.17 0.07 -15.16
C ARG A 55 4.05 -1.12 -14.78
N GLU A 56 5.37 -0.94 -14.83
CA GLU A 56 6.34 -1.97 -14.41
C GLU A 56 6.13 -2.35 -12.94
N TYR A 57 6.01 -1.37 -12.05
CA TYR A 57 5.76 -1.62 -10.64
C TYR A 57 4.46 -2.40 -10.40
N TRP A 58 3.36 -2.04 -11.07
CA TRP A 58 2.11 -2.79 -10.94
C TRP A 58 2.21 -4.22 -11.48
N GLN A 59 3.00 -4.44 -12.53
CA GLN A 59 3.29 -5.78 -13.05
C GLN A 59 4.11 -6.61 -12.05
N GLU A 60 5.19 -6.04 -11.51
CA GLU A 60 6.03 -6.67 -10.46
C GLU A 60 5.16 -7.13 -9.29
N ILE A 61 4.32 -6.23 -8.76
CA ILE A 61 3.41 -6.52 -7.65
C ILE A 61 2.38 -7.60 -7.99
N SER A 62 1.85 -7.60 -9.23
CA SER A 62 0.87 -8.60 -9.65
C SER A 62 1.51 -9.99 -9.72
N VAL A 63 2.73 -10.08 -10.25
CA VAL A 63 3.51 -11.31 -10.28
C VAL A 63 3.81 -11.82 -8.87
N ASP A 64 4.19 -10.94 -7.95
CA ASP A 64 4.44 -11.31 -6.55
C ASP A 64 3.19 -11.91 -5.88
N ILE A 65 2.02 -11.30 -6.10
CA ILE A 65 0.73 -11.80 -5.60
C ILE A 65 0.40 -13.17 -6.21
N GLU A 66 0.54 -13.31 -7.53
CA GLU A 66 0.27 -14.57 -8.22
C GLU A 66 1.17 -15.71 -7.73
N ASN A 67 2.46 -15.44 -7.53
CA ASN A 67 3.41 -16.43 -7.05
C ASN A 67 3.08 -16.85 -5.61
N ALA A 68 2.78 -15.90 -4.72
CA ALA A 68 2.38 -16.22 -3.35
C ALA A 68 1.13 -17.14 -3.31
N VAL A 69 0.15 -16.91 -4.19
CA VAL A 69 -1.03 -17.79 -4.30
C VAL A 69 -0.65 -19.18 -4.83
N LYS A 70 0.22 -19.26 -5.83
CA LYS A 70 0.69 -20.55 -6.39
C LYS A 70 1.49 -21.36 -5.38
N ASP A 71 2.25 -20.70 -4.53
CA ASP A 71 3.08 -21.32 -3.48
C ASP A 71 2.27 -21.68 -2.22
N HIS A 72 0.94 -21.63 -2.30
CA HIS A 72 0.02 -21.89 -1.19
C HIS A 72 0.22 -20.98 0.02
N ASP A 73 0.71 -19.75 -0.20
CA ASP A 73 0.85 -18.70 0.81
C ASP A 73 -0.12 -17.52 0.56
N PRO A 74 -1.41 -17.70 0.86
CA PRO A 74 -2.39 -16.62 0.73
C PRO A 74 -2.13 -15.50 1.73
N ALA A 75 -1.44 -15.76 2.85
CA ALA A 75 -1.17 -14.75 3.86
C ALA A 75 -0.29 -13.64 3.29
N THR A 76 0.79 -14.00 2.59
CA THR A 76 1.67 -13.05 1.91
C THR A 76 0.94 -12.26 0.82
N ALA A 77 0.10 -12.92 0.01
CA ALA A 77 -0.73 -12.23 -0.99
C ALA A 77 -1.63 -11.16 -0.35
N PHE A 78 -2.32 -11.50 0.74
CA PHE A 78 -3.17 -10.56 1.48
C PHE A 78 -2.37 -9.43 2.15
N GLN A 79 -1.16 -9.70 2.64
CA GLN A 79 -0.27 -8.68 3.19
C GLN A 79 0.15 -7.65 2.12
N ILE A 80 0.53 -8.10 0.91
CA ILE A 80 0.87 -7.22 -0.21
C ILE A 80 -0.34 -6.33 -0.56
N ILE A 81 -1.53 -6.92 -0.72
CA ILE A 81 -2.77 -6.18 -1.00
C ILE A 81 -3.07 -5.17 0.12
N ARG A 82 -2.87 -5.55 1.38
CA ARG A 82 -3.09 -4.66 2.53
C ARG A 82 -2.11 -3.49 2.54
N ARG A 83 -0.84 -3.74 2.21
CA ARG A 83 0.20 -2.69 2.04
C ARG A 83 -0.20 -1.70 0.96
N LEU A 84 -0.64 -2.19 -0.21
CA LEU A 84 -1.02 -1.37 -1.37
C LEU A 84 -2.25 -0.50 -1.11
N ARG A 85 -3.24 -1.03 -0.38
CA ARG A 85 -4.47 -0.31 -0.06
C ARG A 85 -4.21 1.00 0.68
N GLY A 86 -3.12 1.06 1.46
CA GLY A 86 -2.82 2.16 2.37
C GLY A 86 -3.85 2.25 3.51
N ASN A 87 -3.38 2.50 4.74
CA ASN A 87 -4.20 2.71 5.94
C ASN A 87 -5.47 1.84 6.04
N GLY A 88 -5.40 0.56 5.67
CA GLY A 88 -6.48 -0.37 5.97
C GLY A 88 -6.53 -0.51 7.48
N MET A 89 -7.59 0.03 8.12
CA MET A 89 -7.94 -0.06 9.54
C MET A 89 -6.92 -0.90 10.30
N ASN A 90 -6.00 -0.27 11.03
CA ASN A 90 -5.11 -0.99 11.92
C ASN A 90 -6.02 -1.81 12.85
N THR A 91 -6.11 -3.12 12.62
CA THR A 91 -6.95 -4.00 13.45
C THR A 91 -6.48 -3.94 14.90
N GLU A 92 -5.24 -3.50 15.12
CA GLU A 92 -4.63 -3.18 16.41
C GLU A 92 -5.38 -2.09 17.20
N HIS A 93 -6.17 -1.22 16.56
CA HIS A 93 -6.94 -0.17 17.25
C HIS A 93 -8.37 -0.59 17.63
N ILE A 94 -8.80 -1.82 17.32
CA ILE A 94 -10.07 -2.32 17.85
C ILE A 94 -9.85 -2.59 19.34
N ALA A 95 -10.52 -1.82 20.20
CA ALA A 95 -10.49 -2.04 21.64
C ALA A 95 -11.15 -3.40 21.94
N ILE A 96 -10.32 -4.38 22.30
CA ILE A 96 -10.78 -5.69 22.76
C ILE A 96 -10.88 -5.61 24.28
N HIS A 97 -12.01 -6.06 24.81
CA HIS A 97 -12.22 -6.12 26.26
C HIS A 97 -12.01 -7.55 26.77
N ASP A 98 -11.50 -7.68 27.99
CA ASP A 98 -11.53 -8.94 28.73
C ASP A 98 -12.99 -9.33 29.10
N LYS A 99 -13.17 -10.42 29.85
CA LYS A 99 -14.51 -10.85 30.30
C LYS A 99 -15.14 -9.89 31.31
N ASP A 100 -14.31 -9.17 32.05
CA ASP A 100 -14.73 -8.23 33.10
C ASP A 100 -15.01 -6.82 32.54
N GLY A 101 -14.76 -6.60 31.24
CA GLY A 101 -15.01 -5.34 30.55
C GLY A 101 -13.83 -4.37 30.54
N ASN A 102 -12.62 -4.79 30.92
CA ASN A 102 -11.42 -3.96 30.85
C ASN A 102 -10.77 -4.03 29.47
N ILE A 103 -10.22 -2.91 29.00
CA ILE A 103 -9.56 -2.84 27.69
C ILE A 103 -8.21 -3.56 27.74
N LEU A 104 -8.01 -4.51 26.83
CA LEU A 104 -6.74 -5.21 26.62
C LEU A 104 -5.82 -4.40 25.72
N THR A 105 -4.65 -4.02 26.25
CA THR A 105 -3.63 -3.25 25.53
C THR A 105 -2.51 -4.11 24.95
N ASN A 106 -2.24 -5.28 25.54
CA ASN A 106 -1.20 -6.22 25.10
C ASN A 106 -1.73 -7.14 23.98
N SER A 107 -0.88 -7.45 22.99
CA SER A 107 -1.20 -8.36 21.88
C SER A 107 -1.38 -9.81 22.33
N GLU A 108 -0.62 -10.26 23.33
CA GLU A 108 -0.71 -11.63 23.86
C GLU A 108 -2.05 -11.86 24.59
N ASP A 109 -2.45 -10.91 25.45
CA ASP A 109 -3.73 -10.98 26.17
C ASP A 109 -4.92 -10.96 25.21
N ARG A 110 -4.83 -10.19 24.12
CA ARG A 110 -5.85 -10.18 23.06
C ARG A 110 -5.96 -11.54 22.38
N LEU A 111 -4.84 -12.19 22.07
CA LEU A 111 -4.84 -13.54 21.49
C LEU A 111 -5.44 -14.57 22.46
N HIS A 112 -5.12 -14.47 23.75
CA HIS A 112 -5.71 -15.30 24.79
C HIS A 112 -7.23 -15.12 24.83
N ARG A 113 -7.70 -13.87 24.86
CA ARG A 113 -9.13 -13.54 24.90
C ARG A 113 -9.89 -14.09 23.68
N TRP A 114 -9.29 -14.03 22.50
CA TRP A 114 -9.85 -14.64 21.28
C TRP A 114 -9.94 -16.16 21.41
N ARG A 115 -8.90 -16.81 21.94
CA ARG A 115 -8.91 -18.26 22.17
C ARG A 115 -10.04 -18.66 23.12
N GLU A 116 -10.19 -17.97 24.25
CA GLU A 116 -11.27 -18.22 25.21
C GLU A 116 -12.65 -18.05 24.56
N TYR A 117 -12.87 -16.98 23.79
CA TYR A 117 -14.15 -16.74 23.11
C TYR A 117 -14.52 -17.88 22.17
N PHE A 118 -13.58 -18.32 21.33
CA PHE A 118 -13.84 -19.40 20.37
C PHE A 118 -13.98 -20.76 21.04
N ASP A 119 -13.23 -21.01 22.11
CA ASP A 119 -13.37 -22.23 22.90
C ASP A 119 -14.77 -22.32 23.52
N GLU A 120 -15.24 -21.25 24.18
CA GLU A 120 -16.60 -21.19 24.74
C GLU A 120 -17.69 -21.27 23.67
N MET A 121 -17.48 -20.65 22.53
CA MET A 121 -18.48 -20.60 21.45
C MET A 121 -18.63 -21.95 20.74
N PHE A 122 -17.53 -22.68 20.52
CA PHE A 122 -17.53 -23.89 19.69
C PHE A 122 -17.42 -25.20 20.48
N ASN A 123 -16.91 -25.18 21.71
CA ASN A 123 -16.78 -26.37 22.55
C ASN A 123 -17.87 -26.44 23.63
N VAL A 124 -19.09 -26.01 23.28
CA VAL A 124 -20.26 -26.24 24.14
C VAL A 124 -20.64 -27.72 24.03
N ASN A 125 -20.52 -28.46 25.14
CA ASN A 125 -21.16 -29.77 25.24
C ASN A 125 -22.68 -29.56 25.19
N THR A 126 -23.25 -29.64 23.99
CA THR A 126 -24.68 -29.77 23.83
C THR A 126 -25.07 -31.08 24.48
N VAL A 127 -25.67 -31.02 25.67
CA VAL A 127 -26.44 -32.14 26.19
C VAL A 127 -27.59 -32.30 25.21
N VAL A 128 -27.47 -33.27 24.31
CA VAL A 128 -28.57 -33.65 23.43
C VAL A 128 -29.68 -34.12 24.36
N ASP A 129 -30.77 -33.34 24.44
CA ASP A 129 -31.94 -33.76 25.21
C ASP A 129 -32.51 -35.00 24.54
N GLU A 130 -32.29 -36.17 25.15
CA GLU A 130 -32.78 -37.47 24.68
C GLU A 130 -34.31 -37.52 24.56
N ARG A 131 -35.03 -36.51 25.08
CA ARG A 131 -36.49 -36.36 24.94
C ARG A 131 -36.92 -35.79 23.58
N ILE A 132 -35.98 -35.30 22.77
CA ILE A 132 -36.23 -34.75 21.44
C ILE A 132 -36.00 -35.81 20.34
N LEU A 133 -35.62 -37.04 20.70
CA LEU A 133 -35.55 -38.19 19.79
C LEU A 133 -36.80 -39.08 19.87
#